data_AF-A0A435ERJ4-F1
#
_entry.id   AF-A0A435ERJ4-F1
#
_cell.length_a   1.000
_cell.length_b   1.000
_cell.length_c   1.000
_cell.angle_alpha   90.00
_cell.angle_beta   90.00
_cell.angle_gamma   90.00
#
_symmetry.space_group_name_H-M   'P 1'
#
loop_
_entity.id
_entity.type
_entity.pdbx_description
1 polymer ?
#
loop_
_entity_poly.entity_id
_entity_poly.type
_entity_poly.pdbx_seq_one_letter_code
_entity_poly.pdbx_strand_id
1 'polypeptide(L)' 'TSKRGLLVRVGKDAHAAAAARPHARPMEMGGRLMEGYLHVGPEGTASESELAFWLDLALAFVQTLPPKDKSTKVAKKRA' A
#
# COMPACT_ATOMS: atom_id res chain seq x y z
N THR A 1 -3.79 -10.11 9.76
CA THR A 1 -3.94 -9.60 8.38
C THR A 1 -5.03 -10.40 7.67
N SER A 2 -5.50 -9.99 6.49
CA SER A 2 -6.54 -10.76 5.77
C SER A 2 -5.95 -12.09 5.25
N LYS A 3 -6.78 -13.11 4.96
CA LYS A 3 -6.31 -14.37 4.34
C LYS A 3 -5.62 -14.16 2.98
N ARG A 4 -5.82 -12.99 2.37
CA ARG A 4 -5.22 -12.61 1.09
C ARG A 4 -3.93 -11.81 1.25
N GLY A 5 -3.59 -11.37 2.46
CA GLY A 5 -2.41 -10.53 2.74
C GLY A 5 -2.76 -9.10 3.15
N LEU A 6 -1.81 -8.19 2.94
CA LEU A 6 -1.87 -6.76 3.26
C LEU A 6 -1.59 -5.93 2.00
N LEU A 7 -2.47 -4.97 1.72
CA LEU A 7 -2.20 -3.95 0.71
C LEU A 7 -1.62 -2.71 1.39
N VAL A 8 -0.44 -2.28 0.96
CA VAL A 8 0.32 -1.20 1.60
C VAL A 8 0.67 -0.11 0.59
N ARG A 9 0.61 1.16 1.03
CA ARG A 9 0.96 2.31 0.20
C ARG A 9 2.25 2.93 0.70
N VAL A 10 3.35 2.73 -0.04
CA VAL A 10 4.70 3.17 0.36
C VAL A 10 5.19 4.39 -0.43
N GLY A 11 4.42 4.84 -1.43
CA GLY A 11 4.84 5.92 -2.32
C GLY A 11 5.81 5.46 -3.40
N LYS A 12 6.09 6.34 -4.37
CA LYS A 12 6.87 5.97 -5.56
C LYS A 12 8.35 5.69 -5.22
N ASP A 13 8.92 6.47 -4.31
CA ASP A 13 10.34 6.41 -3.98
C ASP A 13 10.71 5.08 -3.32
N ALA A 14 9.86 4.59 -2.41
CA ALA A 14 10.08 3.31 -1.74
C ALA A 14 9.56 2.09 -2.52
N HIS A 15 8.85 2.30 -3.64
CA HIS A 15 8.16 1.22 -4.35
C HIS A 15 9.10 0.12 -4.86
N ALA A 16 10.20 0.50 -5.52
CA ALA A 16 11.16 -0.46 -6.07
C ALA A 16 11.85 -1.29 -4.97
N ALA A 17 12.27 -0.63 -3.89
CA ALA A 17 12.91 -1.29 -2.75
C ALA A 17 11.93 -2.21 -2.00
N ALA A 18 10.68 -1.77 -1.81
CA ALA A 18 9.63 -2.56 -1.21
C ALA A 18 9.26 -3.78 -2.08
N ALA A 19 9.25 -3.64 -3.41
CA ALA A 19 8.91 -4.71 -4.34
C ALA A 19 9.98 -5.79 -4.43
N ALA A 20 11.23 -5.46 -4.09
CA ALA A 20 12.33 -6.41 -4.03
C ALA A 20 12.29 -7.29 -2.76
N ARG A 21 11.43 -6.97 -1.78
CA ARG A 21 11.33 -7.76 -0.55
C ARG A 21 10.59 -9.08 -0.77
N PRO A 22 10.95 -10.14 -0.02
CA PRO A 22 10.22 -11.39 -0.04
C PRO A 22 8.74 -11.20 0.25
N HIS A 23 7.90 -11.96 -0.44
CA HIS A 23 6.43 -11.97 -0.28
C HIS A 23 5.72 -10.65 -0.61
N ALA A 24 6.44 -9.61 -1.04
CA ALA A 24 5.87 -8.38 -1.57
C ALA A 24 5.82 -8.44 -3.10
N ARG A 25 4.72 -7.96 -3.68
CA ARG A 25 4.56 -7.83 -5.13
C ARG A 25 3.95 -6.47 -5.46
N PRO A 26 4.37 -5.82 -6.56
CA PRO A 26 3.70 -4.63 -7.07
C PRO A 26 2.21 -4.90 -7.26
N MET A 27 1.35 -3.95 -6.88
CA MET A 27 -0.07 -4.08 -7.16
C MET A 27 -0.32 -3.77 -8.64
N GLU A 28 -0.99 -4.67 -9.34
CA GLU A 28 -1.45 -4.45 -10.71
C GLU A 28 -2.98 -4.28 -10.73
N MET A 29 -3.47 -3.25 -11.41
CA MET A 29 -4.90 -3.02 -11.60
C MET A 29 -5.19 -2.84 -13.09
N GLY A 30 -5.74 -3.88 -13.72
CA GLY A 30 -6.16 -3.87 -15.13
C GLY A 30 -5.01 -3.65 -16.12
N GLY A 31 -3.87 -4.34 -15.93
CA GLY A 31 -2.70 -4.20 -16.80
C GLY A 31 -1.77 -3.05 -16.44
N ARG A 32 -2.08 -2.26 -15.41
CA ARG A 32 -1.27 -1.12 -14.96
C ARG A 32 -0.69 -1.38 -13.59
N LEU A 33 0.63 -1.24 -13.49
CA LEU A 33 1.33 -1.22 -12.21
C LEU A 33 0.95 0.05 -11.44
N MET A 34 0.36 -0.13 -10.28
CA MET A 34 0.00 0.94 -9.36
C MET A 34 1.25 1.37 -8.59
N GLU A 35 2.02 2.28 -9.18
CA GLU A 35 3.22 2.80 -8.54
C GLU A 35 2.92 3.33 -7.13
N GLY A 36 3.70 2.86 -6.16
CA GLY A 36 3.55 3.18 -4.75
C GLY A 36 2.54 2.34 -3.97
N TYR A 37 1.92 1.33 -4.59
CA TYR A 37 1.10 0.32 -3.91
C TYR A 37 1.69 -1.08 -4.06
N LEU A 38 1.78 -1.80 -2.96
CA LEU A 38 2.26 -3.18 -2.93
C LEU A 38 1.29 -4.10 -2.22
N HIS A 39 1.22 -5.31 -2.73
CA HIS A 39 0.52 -6.41 -2.10
C HIS A 39 1.54 -7.33 -1.41
N VAL A 40 1.46 -7.41 -0.09
CA VAL A 40 2.27 -8.30 0.73
C VAL A 40 1.45 -9.53 1.07
N GLY A 41 1.97 -10.71 0.73
CA GLY A 41 1.34 -11.98 1.07
C GLY A 41 1.24 -12.18 2.59
N PRO A 42 0.37 -13.10 3.06
CA PRO A 42 0.25 -13.41 4.48
C PRO A 42 1.58 -13.84 5.10
N GLU A 43 2.47 -14.48 4.34
CA GLU A 43 3.80 -14.90 4.80
C GLU A 43 4.69 -13.72 5.15
N GLY A 44 4.65 -12.62 4.39
CA GLY A 44 5.43 -11.40 4.66
C GLY A 44 4.83 -10.49 5.72
N THR A 45 3.76 -10.94 6.40
CA THR A 45 3.12 -10.27 7.54
C THR A 45 2.85 -11.24 8.68
N ALA A 46 3.54 -12.39 8.68
CA ALA A 46 3.33 -13.44 9.67
C ALA A 46 3.89 -13.05 11.04
N SER A 47 5.00 -12.30 11.06
CA SER A 47 5.58 -11.73 12.27
C SER A 47 5.09 -10.30 12.52
N GLU A 48 4.94 -9.95 13.80
CA GLU A 48 4.63 -8.59 14.22
C GLU A 48 5.70 -7.59 13.76
N SER A 49 6.98 -7.99 13.73
CA SER A 49 8.08 -7.14 13.25
C SER A 49 7.99 -6.88 11.75
N GLU A 50 7.57 -7.86 10.96
CA GLU A 50 7.36 -7.68 9.52
C GLU A 50 6.16 -6.79 9.25
N LEU A 51 5.06 -7.01 9.99
CA LEU A 51 3.87 -6.17 9.91
C LEU A 51 4.21 -4.72 10.29
N ALA A 52 4.92 -4.50 11.40
CA ALA A 52 5.36 -3.18 11.85
C ALA A 52 6.20 -2.48 10.79
N PHE A 53 7.15 -3.18 10.17
CA PHE A 53 7.95 -2.63 9.07
C PHE A 53 7.10 -2.09 7.92
N TRP A 54 6.09 -2.85 7.49
CA TRP A 54 5.19 -2.41 6.41
C TRP A 54 4.33 -1.22 6.83
N LEU A 55 3.89 -1.19 8.09
CA LEU A 55 3.15 -0.07 8.65
C LEU A 55 4.00 1.19 8.74
N ASP A 56 5.25 1.09 9.17
CA ASP A 56 6.17 2.22 9.26
C ASP A 56 6.46 2.83 7.89
N LEU A 57 6.70 2.00 6.87
CA LEU A 57 6.84 2.47 5.50
C LEU A 57 5.59 3.19 4.99
N ALA A 58 4.40 2.65 5.29
CA ALA A 58 3.16 3.28 4.89
C ALA A 58 2.94 4.60 5.62
N LEU A 59 3.16 4.64 6.94
CA LEU A 59 2.99 5.83 7.76
C LEU A 59 3.94 6.94 7.32
N ALA A 60 5.23 6.61 7.09
CA ALA A 60 6.22 7.56 6.61
C ALA A 60 5.76 8.27 5.33
N PHE A 61 5.14 7.55 4.39
CA PHE A 61 4.61 8.15 3.16
C PHE A 61 3.26 8.84 3.35
N VAL A 62 2.32 8.23 4.08
CA VAL A 62 0.97 8.78 4.24
C VAL A 62 1.00 10.10 5.02
N GLN A 63 1.92 10.24 5.97
CA GLN A 63 2.11 11.47 6.73
C GLN A 63 2.59 12.65 5.87
N THR A 64 3.22 12.42 4.72
CA THR A 64 3.61 13.50 3.80
C THR A 64 2.47 13.95 2.90
N LEU A 65 1.36 13.22 2.86
CA LEU A 65 0.21 13.58 2.03
C LEU A 65 -0.62 14.67 2.71
N PRO A 66 -1.19 15.61 1.94
CA PRO A 66 -2.11 16.58 2.50
C PRO A 66 -3.29 15.85 3.16
N PRO A 67 -3.78 16.34 4.31
CA PRO A 67 -4.94 15.76 4.95
C PRO A 67 -6.11 15.76 3.97
N LYS A 68 -6.86 14.67 3.97
CA LYS A 68 -8.05 14.56 3.12
C LYS A 68 -9.06 15.60 3.57
N ASP A 69 -9.27 16.62 2.73
CA ASP A 69 -10.31 17.61 2.95
C ASP A 69 -11.66 16.90 3.04
N LYS A 70 -12.43 17.16 4.10
CA LYS A 70 -13.74 16.54 4.32
C LYS A 70 -14.80 17.07 3.33
N SER A 71 -14.43 18.00 2.46
CA SER A 71 -15.33 18.80 1.61
C SER A 71 -15.47 18.27 0.17
N THR A 72 -15.36 16.97 -0.09
CA THR A 72 -15.69 16.44 -1.43
C THR A 72 -16.25 15.02 -1.38
N LYS A 73 -17.38 14.85 -0.70
CA LYS A 73 -18.33 13.75 -0.98
C LYS A 73 -19.39 14.23 -1.98
N VAL A 74 -19.01 14.71 -3.15
CA VAL A 74 -19.94 14.86 -4.29
C VAL A 74 -19.22 14.48 -5.58
N ALA A 75 -19.94 13.76 -6.44
CA ALA A 75 -19.59 13.38 -7.82
C ALA A 75 -18.68 12.16 -8.03
N LYS A 76 -19.29 10.97 -7.94
CA LYS A 76 -19.53 10.10 -9.11
C LYS A 76 -20.31 8.85 -8.70
N LYS A 77 -21.62 9.01 -8.51
CA LYS A 77 -22.57 7.92 -8.77
C LYS A 77 -22.63 7.84 -10.30
N ARG A 78 -22.06 6.79 -10.89
CA ARG A 78 -22.19 6.54 -12.34
C ARG A 78 -23.67 6.25 -12.61
N ALA A 79 -24.27 7.07 -13.47
CA ALA A 79 -25.57 6.82 -14.09
C ALA A 79 -25.47 5.60 -15.02
#